data_AF-A0A0G9HCE5-F1
#
_entry.id   AF-A0A0G9HCE5-F1
#
_cell.length_a   1.000
_cell.length_b   1.000
_cell.length_c   1.000
_cell.angle_alpha   90.00
_cell.angle_beta   90.00
_cell.angle_gamma   90.00
#
_symmetry.space_group_name_H-M   'P 1'
#
loop_
_entity.id
_entity.type
_entity.pdbx_description
1 polymer ?
#
loop_
_entity_poly.entity_id
_entity_poly.type
_entity_poly.pdbx_seq_one_letter_code
_entity_poly.pdbx_strand_id
1 'polypeptide(L)'
;MGDKRVEEFTAFRQRMNERILGEDNQVVRRFFALDTQTYRAGALDVKTKEMLGLVASMVLRCDDCISYHVAQCKEAGVNRDEFFEVFSVGLVVGGSIVIPHLRRAVDFLDSLEGEASTDAEACADHPAA
;
A
#
# COMPACT_ATOMS: atom_id res chain seq x y z
N MET A 1 15.38 5.48 10.15
CA MET A 1 14.32 4.74 10.89
C MET A 1 13.23 4.23 9.94
N GLY A 2 12.98 4.87 8.78
CA GLY A 2 12.09 4.35 7.72
C GLY A 2 12.53 3.02 7.10
N ASP A 3 13.84 2.86 6.87
CA ASP A 3 14.44 1.65 6.30
C ASP A 3 14.06 0.35 7.06
N LYS A 4 14.22 0.37 8.38
CA LYS A 4 13.92 -0.79 9.25
C LYS A 4 12.46 -1.26 9.18
N ARG A 5 11.49 -0.35 9.03
CA ARG A 5 10.06 -0.72 8.98
C ARG A 5 9.72 -1.42 7.66
N VAL A 6 10.23 -0.91 6.54
CA VAL A 6 10.04 -1.50 5.21
C VAL A 6 10.68 -2.89 5.15
N GLU A 7 11.89 -3.02 5.69
CA GLU A 7 12.59 -4.29 5.82
C GLU A 7 11.81 -5.30 6.68
N GLU A 8 11.34 -4.89 7.86
CA GLU A 8 10.56 -5.74 8.76
C GLU A 8 9.26 -6.22 8.11
N PHE A 9 8.54 -5.34 7.42
CA PHE A 9 7.33 -5.67 6.68
C PHE A 9 7.61 -6.71 5.58
N THR A 10 8.63 -6.46 4.76
CA THR A 10 9.02 -7.35 3.66
C THR A 10 9.44 -8.72 4.18
N ALA A 11 10.29 -8.74 5.21
CA ALA A 11 10.77 -9.97 5.82
C ALA A 11 9.64 -10.76 6.48
N PHE A 12 8.68 -10.09 7.14
CA PHE A 12 7.51 -10.75 7.71
C PHE A 12 6.66 -11.43 6.63
N ARG A 13 6.34 -10.72 5.55
CA ARG A 13 5.54 -11.27 4.43
C ARG A 13 6.21 -12.48 3.79
N GLN A 14 7.52 -12.40 3.50
CA GLN A 14 8.26 -13.52 2.92
C GLN A 14 8.21 -14.76 3.82
N ARG A 15 8.57 -14.61 5.10
CA ARG A 15 8.57 -15.72 6.06
C ARG A 15 7.18 -16.35 6.21
N MET A 16 6.13 -15.54 6.27
CA MET A 16 4.77 -16.06 6.43
C MET A 16 4.24 -16.70 5.15
N ASN A 17 4.56 -16.16 3.97
CA ASN A 17 4.22 -16.79 2.70
C ASN A 17 4.87 -18.18 2.58
N GLU A 18 6.15 -18.32 2.90
CA GLU A 18 6.84 -19.61 2.92
C GLU A 18 6.19 -20.60 3.89
N ARG A 19 5.91 -20.14 5.12
CA ARG A 19 5.28 -20.98 6.14
C ARG A 19 3.90 -21.46 5.69
N ILE A 20 3.07 -20.58 5.13
CA ILE A 20 1.70 -20.87 4.70
C ILE A 20 1.70 -21.79 3.46
N LEU A 21 2.54 -21.51 2.47
CA LEU A 21 2.59 -22.29 1.23
C LEU A 21 3.25 -23.67 1.42
N GLY A 22 4.05 -23.83 2.47
CA GLY A 22 4.61 -25.10 2.92
C GLY A 22 3.57 -26.08 3.48
N GLU A 23 2.41 -25.60 3.92
CA GLU A 23 1.31 -26.48 4.34
C GLU A 23 0.67 -27.18 3.13
N ASP A 24 0.28 -28.46 3.28
CA ASP A 24 -0.31 -29.23 2.17
C ASP A 24 -1.78 -28.88 1.92
N ASN A 25 -2.02 -27.67 1.41
CA ASN A 25 -3.34 -27.16 1.10
C ASN A 25 -3.40 -26.54 -0.31
N GLN A 26 -4.02 -27.28 -1.24
CA GLN A 26 -4.14 -26.81 -2.63
C GLN A 26 -5.03 -25.59 -2.80
N VAL A 27 -6.05 -25.41 -1.95
CA VAL A 27 -6.97 -24.26 -2.05
C VAL A 27 -6.21 -22.97 -1.76
N VAL A 28 -5.42 -22.97 -0.68
CA VAL A 28 -4.57 -21.82 -0.30
C VAL A 28 -3.56 -21.51 -1.40
N ARG A 29 -2.83 -22.52 -1.90
CA ARG A 29 -1.82 -22.35 -2.98
C ARG A 29 -2.45 -21.74 -4.24
N ARG A 30 -3.63 -22.21 -4.64
CA ARG A 30 -4.34 -21.68 -5.81
C ARG A 30 -4.76 -20.23 -5.62
N PHE A 31 -5.27 -19.87 -4.44
CA PHE A 31 -5.68 -18.49 -4.18
C PHE A 31 -4.50 -17.52 -4.22
N PHE A 32 -3.37 -17.86 -3.58
CA PHE A 32 -2.14 -17.04 -3.64
C PHE A 32 -1.60 -16.89 -5.07
N ALA A 33 -1.71 -17.95 -5.88
CA ALA A 33 -1.34 -17.89 -7.28
C ALA A 33 -2.26 -16.97 -8.10
N LEU A 34 -3.57 -16.97 -7.82
CA LEU A 34 -4.53 -16.08 -8.46
C LEU A 34 -4.30 -14.62 -8.10
N ASP A 35 -4.02 -14.32 -6.82
CA ASP A 35 -3.68 -12.98 -6.36
C ASP A 35 -2.48 -12.42 -7.15
N THR A 36 -1.37 -13.15 -7.15
CA THR A 36 -0.16 -12.79 -7.94
C THR A 36 -0.46 -12.63 -9.44
N GLN A 37 -1.31 -13.48 -10.01
CA GLN A 37 -1.63 -13.42 -11.44
C GLN A 37 -2.50 -12.21 -11.79
N THR A 38 -3.36 -11.77 -10.86
CA THR A 38 -4.32 -10.68 -11.09
C THR A 38 -3.60 -9.36 -11.41
N TYR A 39 -2.48 -9.09 -10.74
CA TYR A 39 -1.71 -7.85 -10.90
C TYR A 39 -0.73 -7.84 -12.08
N ARG A 40 -0.60 -8.95 -12.83
CA ARG A 40 0.21 -8.97 -14.07
C ARG A 40 -0.38 -8.05 -15.14
N ALA A 41 0.49 -7.44 -15.95
CA ALA A 41 0.06 -6.61 -17.08
C ALA A 41 -0.85 -7.38 -18.06
N GLY A 42 -1.79 -6.66 -18.66
CA GLY A 42 -2.69 -7.14 -19.71
C GLY A 42 -3.28 -5.95 -20.46
N ALA A 43 -4.61 -5.89 -20.59
CA ALA A 43 -5.28 -4.70 -21.12
C ALA A 43 -5.06 -3.44 -20.24
N LEU A 44 -4.83 -3.65 -18.94
CA LEU A 44 -4.32 -2.64 -18.01
C LEU A 44 -2.88 -2.97 -17.66
N ASP A 45 -2.04 -1.94 -17.57
CA ASP A 45 -0.66 -2.09 -17.14
C ASP A 45 -0.55 -2.38 -15.62
N VAL A 46 0.65 -2.73 -15.16
CA VAL A 46 0.90 -3.03 -13.74
C VAL A 46 0.61 -1.81 -12.87
N LYS A 47 1.07 -0.62 -13.28
CA LYS A 47 0.88 0.64 -12.56
C LYS A 47 -0.60 0.88 -12.26
N THR A 48 -1.47 0.76 -13.26
CA THR A 48 -2.92 0.92 -13.09
C THR A 48 -3.49 -0.14 -12.16
N LYS A 49 -3.10 -1.41 -12.32
CA LYS A 49 -3.62 -2.49 -11.47
C LYS A 49 -3.21 -2.35 -10.00
N GLU A 50 -1.99 -1.92 -9.72
CA GLU A 50 -1.53 -1.67 -8.35
C GLU A 50 -2.28 -0.49 -7.72
N MET A 51 -2.56 0.58 -8.49
CA MET A 51 -3.42 1.67 -8.01
C MET A 51 -4.84 1.19 -7.68
N LEU A 52 -5.42 0.29 -8.49
CA LEU A 52 -6.71 -0.33 -8.18
C LEU A 52 -6.65 -1.18 -6.90
N GLY A 53 -5.58 -1.96 -6.73
CA GLY A 53 -5.32 -2.74 -5.52
C GLY A 53 -5.19 -1.87 -4.29
N LEU A 54 -4.53 -0.71 -4.41
CA LEU A 54 -4.39 0.27 -3.34
C LEU A 54 -5.75 0.86 -2.94
N VAL A 55 -6.56 1.36 -3.89
CA VAL A 55 -7.92 1.87 -3.59
C VAL A 55 -8.76 0.80 -2.91
N ALA A 56 -8.78 -0.43 -3.45
CA ALA A 56 -9.55 -1.54 -2.90
C ALA A 56 -9.11 -1.87 -1.45
N SER A 57 -7.80 -1.87 -1.20
CA SER A 57 -7.23 -2.11 0.12
C SER A 57 -7.57 -1.01 1.13
N MET A 58 -7.62 0.24 0.68
CA MET A 58 -8.01 1.39 1.51
C MET A 58 -9.48 1.30 1.95
N VAL A 59 -10.40 1.06 1.00
CA VAL A 59 -11.84 0.97 1.34
C VAL A 59 -12.16 -0.27 2.18
N LEU A 60 -11.36 -1.33 2.06
CA LEU A 60 -11.42 -2.52 2.93
C LEU A 60 -10.66 -2.35 4.26
N ARG A 61 -9.89 -1.28 4.43
CA ARG A 61 -9.14 -0.95 5.67
C ARG A 61 -8.12 -2.02 6.07
N CYS A 62 -7.45 -2.63 5.09
CA CYS A 62 -6.41 -3.64 5.33
C CYS A 62 -5.01 -2.99 5.31
N ASP A 63 -4.41 -2.74 6.48
CA ASP A 63 -3.12 -2.03 6.57
C ASP A 63 -1.95 -2.75 5.88
N ASP A 64 -1.89 -4.09 5.97
CA ASP A 64 -0.85 -4.87 5.28
C ASP A 64 -1.04 -4.88 3.76
N CYS A 65 -2.29 -4.89 3.30
CA CYS A 65 -2.63 -4.81 1.88
C CYS A 65 -2.30 -3.41 1.33
N ILE A 66 -2.62 -2.36 2.09
CA ILE A 66 -2.28 -0.97 1.76
C ILE A 66 -0.76 -0.81 1.67
N SER A 67 0.00 -1.26 2.68
CA SER A 67 1.46 -1.14 2.69
C SER A 67 2.09 -1.92 1.52
N TYR A 68 1.55 -3.10 1.19
CA TYR A 68 1.97 -3.87 0.02
C TYR A 68 1.74 -3.09 -1.29
N HIS A 69 0.53 -2.61 -1.53
CA HIS A 69 0.23 -1.88 -2.76
C HIS A 69 0.91 -0.51 -2.81
N VAL A 70 1.24 0.13 -1.68
CA VAL A 70 2.09 1.32 -1.67
C VAL A 70 3.50 1.00 -2.18
N ALA A 71 4.12 -0.08 -1.69
CA ALA A 71 5.42 -0.53 -2.19
C ALA A 71 5.37 -0.89 -3.69
N GLN A 72 4.39 -1.69 -4.10
CA GLN A 72 4.25 -2.08 -5.52
C GLN A 72 3.96 -0.89 -6.44
N CYS A 73 3.12 0.06 -6.02
CA CYS A 73 2.89 1.31 -6.76
C CYS A 73 4.18 2.11 -6.91
N LYS A 74 5.00 2.21 -5.86
CA LYS A 74 6.27 2.94 -5.92
C LYS A 74 7.24 2.26 -6.90
N GLU A 75 7.35 0.94 -6.85
CA GLU A 75 8.14 0.15 -7.81
C GLU A 75 7.64 0.30 -9.25
N ALA A 76 6.32 0.39 -9.44
CA ALA A 76 5.68 0.61 -10.74
C ALA A 76 5.75 2.06 -11.26
N GLY A 77 6.41 2.97 -10.52
CA GLY A 77 6.61 4.35 -10.93
C GLY A 77 5.41 5.27 -10.70
N VAL A 78 4.56 4.96 -9.72
CA VAL A 78 3.57 5.91 -9.19
C VAL A 78 4.32 7.02 -8.43
N ASN A 79 4.07 8.28 -8.81
CA ASN A 79 4.64 9.45 -8.16
C ASN A 79 3.76 9.91 -6.97
N ARG A 80 4.27 10.86 -6.17
CA ARG A 80 3.59 11.31 -4.95
C ARG A 80 2.23 11.96 -5.25
N ASP A 81 2.12 12.76 -6.31
CA ASP A 81 0.85 13.38 -6.71
C ASP A 81 -0.20 12.31 -7.09
N GLU A 82 0.21 11.31 -7.87
CA GLU A 82 -0.66 10.18 -8.24
C GLU A 82 -1.09 9.37 -7.00
N PHE A 83 -0.21 9.17 -6.01
CA PHE A 83 -0.58 8.53 -4.74
C PHE A 83 -1.68 9.31 -4.02
N PHE A 84 -1.57 10.64 -3.94
CA PHE A 84 -2.58 11.46 -3.27
C PHE A 84 -3.91 11.52 -4.03
N GLU A 85 -3.91 11.43 -5.37
CA GLU A 85 -5.14 11.23 -6.15
C GLU A 85 -5.81 9.89 -5.81
N VAL A 86 -5.04 8.80 -5.78
CA VAL A 86 -5.51 7.46 -5.40
C VAL A 86 -6.06 7.43 -3.97
N PHE A 87 -5.34 8.05 -3.03
CA PHE A 87 -5.74 8.18 -1.63
C PHE A 87 -7.03 8.98 -1.48
N SER A 88 -7.17 10.07 -2.25
CA SER A 88 -8.37 10.89 -2.27
C SER A 88 -9.59 10.08 -2.71
N VAL A 89 -9.48 9.29 -3.79
CA VAL A 89 -10.55 8.39 -4.23
C VAL A 89 -10.90 7.37 -3.13
N GLY A 90 -9.90 6.72 -2.54
CA GLY A 90 -10.11 5.77 -1.44
C GLY A 90 -10.79 6.40 -0.22
N LEU A 91 -10.43 7.62 0.14
CA LEU A 91 -11.01 8.37 1.25
C LEU A 91 -12.46 8.79 0.98
N VAL A 92 -12.76 9.32 -0.22
CA VAL A 92 -14.12 9.74 -0.59
C VAL A 92 -15.07 8.54 -0.64
N VAL A 93 -14.62 7.41 -1.21
CA VAL A 93 -15.44 6.19 -1.32
C VAL A 93 -15.60 5.50 0.04
N GLY A 94 -14.52 5.38 0.81
CA GLY A 94 -14.54 4.67 2.10
C GLY A 94 -14.99 5.52 3.30
N GLY A 95 -15.05 6.84 3.17
CA GLY A 95 -15.40 7.78 4.22
C GLY A 95 -14.29 7.98 5.26
N SER A 96 -14.59 8.79 6.29
CA SER A 96 -13.61 9.22 7.31
C SER A 96 -12.97 8.07 8.09
N ILE A 97 -13.57 6.87 8.10
CA ILE A 97 -13.01 5.69 8.74
C ILE A 97 -11.72 5.19 8.07
N VAL A 98 -11.43 5.62 6.84
CA VAL A 98 -10.16 5.34 6.14
C VAL A 98 -9.02 6.22 6.67
N ILE A 99 -9.29 7.34 7.33
CA ILE A 99 -8.25 8.31 7.78
C ILE A 99 -7.11 7.65 8.59
N PRO A 100 -7.37 6.78 9.59
CA PRO A 100 -6.27 6.10 10.30
C PRO A 100 -5.38 5.24 9.40
N HIS A 101 -5.97 4.62 8.38
CA HIS A 101 -5.27 3.79 7.39
C HIS A 101 -4.48 4.65 6.41
N LEU A 102 -5.05 5.79 5.98
CA LEU A 102 -4.38 6.78 5.16
C LEU A 102 -3.14 7.35 5.87
N ARG A 103 -3.24 7.69 7.16
CA ARG A 103 -2.07 8.15 7.95
C ARG A 103 -0.94 7.12 7.93
N ARG A 104 -1.26 5.83 8.11
CA ARG A 104 -0.27 4.74 8.05
C ARG A 104 0.28 4.51 6.64
N ALA A 105 -0.54 4.73 5.61
CA ALA A 105 -0.13 4.63 4.22
C ALA A 105 0.89 5.72 3.86
N VAL A 106 0.62 6.97 4.23
CA VAL A 106 1.55 8.10 4.02
C VAL A 106 2.84 7.88 4.78
N ASP A 107 2.78 7.52 6.06
CA ASP A 107 3.96 7.22 6.87
C ASP A 107 4.82 6.05 6.30
N PHE A 108 4.18 5.06 5.68
CA PHE A 108 4.89 3.98 4.97
C PHE A 108 5.49 4.46 3.63
N LEU A 109 4.78 5.30 2.88
CA LEU A 109 5.28 5.92 1.65
C LEU A 109 6.50 6.80 1.93
N ASP A 110 6.45 7.66 2.94
CA ASP A 110 7.57 8.52 3.36
C ASP A 110 8.79 7.66 3.71
N SER A 111 8.58 6.54 4.41
CA SER A 111 9.63 5.57 4.73
C SER A 111 10.29 4.96 3.48
N LEU A 112 9.53 4.71 2.41
CA LEU A 112 10.06 4.23 1.12
C LEU A 112 10.78 5.33 0.34
N GLU A 113 10.37 6.58 0.50
CA GLU A 113 10.98 7.75 -0.17
C GLU A 113 12.27 8.22 0.54
N GLY A 114 12.58 7.63 1.70
CA GLY A 114 13.72 8.06 2.53
C GLY A 114 13.46 9.40 3.22
N GLU A 115 12.22 9.89 3.16
CA GLU A 115 11.76 11.06 3.90
C GLU A 115 11.58 10.60 5.35
N ALA A 116 12.48 11.03 6.24
CA ALA A 116 12.16 10.98 7.66
C ALA A 116 10.89 11.81 7.88
N SER A 117 10.07 11.48 8.87
CA SER A 117 8.89 12.26 9.27
C SER A 117 9.32 13.68 9.73
N THR A 118 9.74 14.52 8.81
CA THR A 118 9.94 15.94 8.94
C THR A 118 8.62 16.54 8.52
N ASP A 119 7.78 16.93 9.47
CA ASP A 119 6.81 18.04 9.35
C ASP A 119 5.83 18.05 10.53
N ALA A 120 6.38 18.10 11.75
CA ALA A 120 5.65 18.74 12.84
C ALA A 120 5.70 20.28 12.74
N GLU A 121 6.56 20.84 11.88
CA GLU A 121 6.74 22.30 11.73
C GLU A 121 5.83 22.96 10.68
N ALA A 122 5.22 22.20 9.75
CA ALA A 122 4.35 22.78 8.70
C ALA A 122 2.88 22.97 9.12
N CYS A 123 2.46 22.51 10.31
CA CYS A 123 1.07 22.61 10.76
C CYS A 123 0.67 24.03 11.23
N ALA A 124 1.59 25.01 11.19
CA ALA A 124 1.33 26.37 11.67
C ALA A 124 0.66 27.31 10.64
N ASP A 125 0.63 26.97 9.34
CA ASP A 125 0.34 27.95 8.27
C ASP A 125 -0.71 27.50 7.24
N HIS A 126 -1.73 26.75 7.63
CA HIS A 126 -2.91 26.58 6.76
C HIS A 126 -3.95 27.68 7.05
N PRO A 127 -4.13 28.69 6.17
CA PRO A 127 -5.33 29.50 6.22
C PRO A 127 -6.51 28.61 5.86
N ALA A 128 -7.45 28.47 6.78
CA ALA A 128 -8.74 27.84 6.52
C ALA A 128 -9.42 28.58 5.36
N ALA A 129 -9.70 27.86 4.28
CA ALA A 129 -10.63 28.27 3.23
C ALA A 129 -11.96 27.55 3.44
#